data_AF-A0A9X2PWM6-F1
#
_entry.id   AF-A0A9X2PWM6-F1
#
_cell.length_a   1.000
_cell.length_b   1.000
_cell.length_c   1.000
_cell.angle_alpha   90.00
_cell.angle_beta   90.00
_cell.angle_gamma   90.00
#
_symmetry.space_group_name_H-M   'P 1'
#
loop_
_entity.id
_entity.type
_entity.pdbx_description
1 polymer ?
#
loop_
_entity_poly.entity_id
_entity_poly.type
_entity_poly.pdbx_seq_one_letter_code
_entity_poly.pdbx_strand_id
1 'polypeptide(L)'
;MDDDMRVDLAIPIVCLIAFTYTTPWDNYLVAQEVWWYGANRVVGTIGYVPVEEYMFFVLQPILTGLFLYQYLYRVSPTPNTYASAASWSGAALFAGITGLGAFLLMDGRASTLYLALILVWAPPILAGMWLYDGETLWAFRDSVLVTTALPTAYLWVADAVAIHSRIWTISPEYTVGASVLGLPLEEALFFLFTNLLVVQGILLLLYGSHRAVTPDQATRLSAT
;
A
#
# COMPACT_ATOMS: atom_id res chain seq x y z
N MET A 1 -7.03 11.98 -24.29
CA MET A 1 -6.19 11.02 -23.54
C MET A 1 -6.82 9.64 -23.77
N ASP A 2 -7.14 9.33 -25.04
CA ASP A 2 -8.29 8.46 -25.35
C ASP A 2 -7.84 7.10 -25.90
N ASP A 3 -6.55 6.76 -25.71
CA ASP A 3 -6.00 5.47 -26.13
C ASP A 3 -4.71 5.13 -25.38
N ASP A 4 -4.56 5.60 -24.14
CA ASP A 4 -3.43 5.19 -23.29
C ASP A 4 -3.82 3.95 -22.49
N MET A 5 -3.41 2.79 -23.00
CA MET A 5 -3.62 1.48 -22.38
C MET A 5 -3.15 1.41 -20.91
N ARG A 6 -2.22 2.28 -20.48
CA ARG A 6 -1.79 2.36 -19.07
C ARG A 6 -2.93 2.78 -18.16
N VAL A 7 -3.81 3.65 -18.61
CA VAL A 7 -4.99 4.13 -17.85
C VAL A 7 -5.97 2.98 -17.62
N ASP A 8 -6.20 2.16 -18.64
CA ASP A 8 -7.13 1.04 -18.53
C ASP A 8 -6.54 -0.13 -17.73
N LEU A 9 -5.23 -0.35 -17.84
CA LEU A 9 -4.56 -1.50 -17.23
C LEU A 9 -4.03 -1.26 -15.81
N ALA A 10 -3.82 -0.02 -15.36
CA ALA A 10 -3.15 0.21 -14.08
C ALA A 10 -3.92 -0.35 -12.89
N ILE A 11 -5.24 -0.15 -12.78
CA ILE A 11 -6.04 -0.75 -11.70
C ILE A 11 -6.05 -2.28 -11.78
N PRO A 12 -6.36 -2.92 -12.94
CA PRO A 12 -6.28 -4.38 -13.07
C PRO A 12 -4.91 -4.98 -12.71
N ILE A 13 -3.81 -4.33 -13.13
CA ILE A 13 -2.45 -4.76 -12.82
C ILE A 13 -2.21 -4.68 -11.30
N VAL A 14 -2.58 -3.57 -10.66
CA VAL A 14 -2.41 -3.42 -9.21
C VAL A 14 -3.29 -4.41 -8.45
N CYS A 15 -4.49 -4.72 -8.91
CA CYS A 15 -5.33 -5.78 -8.32
C CYS A 15 -4.64 -7.15 -8.39
N LEU A 16 -4.07 -7.50 -9.55
CA LEU A 16 -3.36 -8.78 -9.71
C LEU A 16 -2.12 -8.86 -8.81
N ILE A 17 -1.35 -7.76 -8.73
CA ILE A 17 -0.17 -7.68 -7.85
C ILE A 17 -0.61 -7.79 -6.39
N ALA A 18 -1.61 -7.03 -5.96
CA ALA A 18 -2.12 -7.07 -4.58
C ALA A 18 -2.61 -8.48 -4.23
N PHE A 19 -3.42 -9.11 -5.10
CA PHE A 19 -3.91 -10.46 -4.88
C PHE A 19 -2.76 -11.46 -4.70
N THR A 20 -1.79 -11.48 -5.63
CA THR A 20 -0.68 -12.45 -5.60
C THR A 20 0.30 -12.19 -4.46
N TYR A 21 0.58 -10.94 -4.14
CA TYR A 21 1.55 -10.55 -3.13
C TYR A 21 1.00 -10.67 -1.70
N THR A 22 -0.28 -10.35 -1.48
CA THR A 22 -0.91 -10.43 -0.16
C THR A 22 -1.30 -11.86 0.20
N THR A 23 -1.71 -12.70 -0.76
CA THR A 23 -2.16 -14.09 -0.51
C THR A 23 -1.25 -14.90 0.44
N PRO A 24 0.07 -15.02 0.20
CA PRO A 24 0.93 -15.84 1.07
C PRO A 24 1.15 -15.19 2.45
N TRP A 25 1.24 -13.85 2.51
CA TRP A 25 1.42 -13.12 3.75
C TRP A 25 0.19 -13.26 4.66
N ASP A 26 -0.98 -13.13 4.08
CA ASP A 26 -2.24 -13.18 4.81
C ASP A 26 -2.59 -14.60 5.29
N ASN A 27 -2.32 -15.61 4.45
CA ASN A 27 -2.42 -17.01 4.88
C ASN A 27 -1.51 -17.32 6.05
N TYR A 28 -0.31 -16.73 6.11
CA TYR A 28 0.56 -16.88 7.26
C TYR A 28 -0.04 -16.24 8.51
N LEU A 29 -0.59 -15.02 8.43
CA LEU A 29 -1.21 -14.36 9.58
C LEU A 29 -2.38 -15.15 10.16
N VAL A 30 -3.31 -15.61 9.30
CA VAL A 30 -4.47 -16.39 9.75
C VAL A 30 -4.04 -17.75 10.29
N ALA A 31 -3.05 -18.40 9.67
CA ALA A 31 -2.51 -19.67 10.17
C ALA A 31 -1.80 -19.54 11.54
N GLN A 32 -1.30 -18.34 11.88
CA GLN A 32 -0.73 -18.03 13.20
C GLN A 32 -1.76 -17.44 14.17
N GLU A 33 -3.04 -17.41 13.79
CA GLU A 33 -4.12 -16.82 14.60
C GLU A 33 -3.84 -15.37 15.03
N VAL A 34 -3.10 -14.62 14.19
CA VAL A 34 -2.89 -13.18 14.41
C VAL A 34 -4.23 -12.45 14.39
N TRP A 35 -5.14 -12.90 13.53
CA TRP A 35 -6.54 -12.50 13.49
C TRP A 35 -7.39 -13.63 12.92
N TRP A 36 -8.70 -13.59 13.15
CA TRP A 36 -9.66 -14.56 12.62
C TRP A 36 -11.08 -13.98 12.47
N TYR A 37 -11.88 -14.58 11.59
CA TYR A 37 -13.32 -14.25 11.49
C TYR A 37 -14.15 -14.98 12.56
N GLY A 38 -15.27 -14.38 12.94
CA GLY A 38 -16.26 -15.02 13.80
C GLY A 38 -16.88 -16.27 13.17
N ALA A 39 -17.34 -17.20 14.00
CA ALA A 39 -18.04 -18.39 13.53
C ALA A 39 -19.26 -18.03 12.66
N ASN A 40 -19.38 -18.68 11.50
CA ASN A 40 -20.45 -18.44 10.51
C ASN A 40 -20.52 -16.99 9.96
N ARG A 41 -19.39 -16.26 9.94
CA ARG A 41 -19.29 -14.92 9.34
C ARG A 41 -18.70 -14.92 7.92
N VAL A 42 -18.26 -16.07 7.43
CA VAL A 42 -17.61 -16.24 6.14
C VAL A 42 -18.33 -17.31 5.32
N VAL A 43 -18.36 -17.13 4.00
CA VAL A 43 -18.97 -18.08 3.04
C VAL A 43 -18.12 -19.36 2.92
N GLY A 44 -16.80 -19.22 3.05
CA GLY A 44 -15.86 -20.33 3.01
C GLY A 44 -14.42 -19.86 3.09
N THR A 45 -13.49 -20.80 3.14
CA THR A 45 -12.04 -20.53 3.18
C THR A 45 -11.32 -21.22 2.03
N ILE A 46 -10.26 -20.56 1.52
CA ILE A 46 -9.31 -21.15 0.57
C ILE A 46 -7.94 -21.09 1.26
N GLY A 47 -7.37 -22.26 1.58
CA GLY A 47 -6.26 -22.32 2.54
C GLY A 47 -6.75 -21.97 3.93
N TYR A 48 -6.11 -21.01 4.58
CA TYR A 48 -6.50 -20.51 5.90
C TYR A 48 -7.41 -19.28 5.81
N VAL A 49 -7.36 -18.56 4.70
CA VAL A 49 -7.96 -17.23 4.53
C VAL A 49 -9.41 -17.34 4.01
N PRO A 50 -10.35 -16.53 4.53
CA PRO A 50 -11.71 -16.44 4.00
C PRO A 50 -11.80 -15.90 2.57
N VAL A 51 -12.83 -16.32 1.83
CA VAL A 51 -13.11 -15.82 0.47
C VAL A 51 -13.29 -14.29 0.46
N GLU A 52 -13.92 -13.74 1.49
CA GLU A 52 -14.13 -12.31 1.67
C GLU A 52 -12.83 -11.50 1.69
N GLU A 53 -11.76 -12.09 2.22
CA GLU A 53 -10.45 -11.45 2.30
C GLU A 53 -9.75 -11.43 0.95
N TYR A 54 -9.84 -12.53 0.19
CA TYR A 54 -9.42 -12.55 -1.22
C TYR A 54 -10.17 -11.51 -2.07
N MET A 55 -11.46 -11.29 -1.78
CA MET A 55 -12.22 -10.22 -2.41
C MET A 55 -11.69 -8.85 -1.97
N PHE A 56 -11.37 -8.67 -0.69
CA PHE A 56 -10.80 -7.43 -0.16
C PHE A 56 -9.48 -7.05 -0.87
N PHE A 57 -8.60 -8.02 -1.14
CA PHE A 57 -7.34 -7.79 -1.90
C PHE A 57 -7.56 -7.16 -3.29
N VAL A 58 -8.75 -7.36 -3.87
CA VAL A 58 -9.13 -6.80 -5.18
C VAL A 58 -9.98 -5.53 -5.01
N LEU A 59 -10.92 -5.53 -4.08
CA LEU A 59 -11.85 -4.42 -3.86
C LEU A 59 -11.16 -3.18 -3.32
N GLN A 60 -10.16 -3.32 -2.44
CA GLN A 60 -9.42 -2.17 -1.93
C GLN A 60 -8.66 -1.43 -3.05
N PRO A 61 -7.84 -2.09 -3.90
CA PRO A 61 -7.22 -1.41 -5.04
C PRO A 61 -8.22 -0.76 -5.99
N ILE A 62 -9.37 -1.37 -6.23
CA ILE A 62 -10.44 -0.77 -7.03
C ILE A 62 -10.97 0.51 -6.37
N LEU A 63 -11.33 0.45 -5.09
CA LEU A 63 -11.83 1.60 -4.33
C LEU A 63 -10.85 2.78 -4.38
N THR A 64 -9.61 2.53 -4.00
CA THR A 64 -8.56 3.55 -3.90
C THR A 64 -8.11 4.05 -5.27
N GLY A 65 -8.00 3.14 -6.25
CA GLY A 65 -7.63 3.48 -7.63
C GLY A 65 -8.69 4.30 -8.35
N LEU A 66 -9.97 3.95 -8.22
CA LEU A 66 -11.06 4.75 -8.79
C LEU A 66 -11.17 6.11 -8.12
N PHE A 67 -10.94 6.19 -6.79
CA PHE A 67 -10.90 7.46 -6.09
C PHE A 67 -9.74 8.35 -6.59
N LEU A 68 -8.55 7.76 -6.79
CA LEU A 68 -7.41 8.45 -7.41
C LEU A 68 -7.78 8.98 -8.81
N TYR A 69 -8.36 8.16 -9.68
CA TYR A 69 -8.77 8.59 -11.03
C TYR A 69 -9.77 9.73 -10.99
N GLN A 70 -10.77 9.63 -10.11
CA GLN A 70 -11.74 10.71 -9.93
C GLN A 70 -11.09 11.98 -9.41
N TYR A 71 -10.12 11.88 -8.50
CA TYR A 71 -9.36 13.03 -8.00
C TYR A 71 -8.52 13.67 -9.11
N LEU A 72 -7.74 12.88 -9.85
CA LEU A 72 -6.91 13.37 -10.96
C LEU A 72 -7.75 14.05 -12.04
N TYR A 73 -8.91 13.48 -12.39
CA TYR A 73 -9.84 14.07 -13.35
C TYR A 73 -10.37 15.43 -12.88
N ARG A 74 -10.74 15.56 -11.59
CA ARG A 74 -11.36 16.77 -11.05
C ARG A 74 -10.37 17.89 -10.75
N VAL A 75 -9.22 17.55 -10.17
CA VAL A 75 -8.22 18.53 -9.74
C VAL A 75 -7.27 18.87 -10.88
N SER A 76 -7.06 17.94 -11.82
CA SER A 76 -6.06 18.07 -12.90
C SER A 76 -4.71 18.58 -12.36
N PRO A 77 -4.12 17.89 -11.37
CA PRO A 77 -2.96 18.40 -10.66
C PRO A 77 -1.78 18.59 -11.61
N THR A 78 -1.20 19.78 -11.59
CA THR A 78 0.08 20.04 -12.23
C THR A 78 1.19 19.47 -11.35
N PRO A 79 2.15 18.70 -11.88
CA PRO A 79 3.30 18.25 -11.12
C PRO A 79 3.98 19.43 -10.43
N ASN A 80 4.20 19.32 -9.13
CA ASN A 80 5.01 20.28 -8.39
C ASN A 80 6.50 20.17 -8.81
N THR A 81 7.36 20.99 -8.21
CA THR A 81 8.81 20.92 -8.43
C THR A 81 9.37 19.53 -8.15
N TYR A 82 10.03 18.96 -9.15
CA TYR A 82 10.82 17.74 -9.03
C TYR A 82 12.02 17.97 -8.10
N ALA A 83 12.34 17.00 -7.26
CA ALA A 83 13.46 17.07 -6.34
C ALA A 83 14.20 15.74 -6.35
N SER A 84 15.41 15.71 -6.92
CA SER A 84 16.21 14.48 -7.07
C SER A 84 16.59 13.83 -5.73
N ALA A 85 16.68 14.63 -4.66
CA ALA A 85 16.89 14.11 -3.31
C ALA A 85 15.66 13.37 -2.74
N ALA A 86 14.47 13.53 -3.33
CA ALA A 86 13.24 12.93 -2.83
C ALA A 86 13.26 11.41 -2.95
N SER A 87 13.76 10.86 -4.07
CA SER A 87 13.91 9.42 -4.28
C SER A 87 14.71 8.77 -3.16
N TRP A 88 15.89 9.32 -2.84
CA TRP A 88 16.74 8.81 -1.77
C TRP A 88 16.13 9.01 -0.38
N SER A 89 15.45 10.13 -0.15
CA SER A 89 14.84 10.45 1.14
C SER A 89 13.66 9.52 1.46
N GLY A 90 12.77 9.29 0.50
CA GLY A 90 11.67 8.33 0.66
C GLY A 90 12.17 6.89 0.76
N ALA A 91 13.15 6.51 -0.05
CA ALA A 91 13.79 5.21 0.04
C ALA A 91 14.41 4.98 1.43
N ALA A 92 15.16 5.96 1.96
CA ALA A 92 15.76 5.88 3.28
C ALA A 92 14.71 5.80 4.39
N LEU A 93 13.61 6.56 4.29
CA LEU A 93 12.50 6.50 5.24
C LEU A 93 11.89 5.09 5.30
N PHE A 94 11.49 4.53 4.16
CA PHE A 94 10.85 3.22 4.13
C PHE A 94 11.83 2.06 4.40
N ALA A 95 13.12 2.22 4.07
CA ALA A 95 14.16 1.30 4.49
C ALA A 95 14.36 1.34 6.02
N GLY A 96 14.29 2.51 6.64
CA GLY A 96 14.33 2.65 8.10
C GLY A 96 13.15 1.96 8.79
N ILE A 97 11.94 2.13 8.24
CA ILE A 97 10.73 1.45 8.72
C ILE A 97 10.86 -0.08 8.55
N THR A 98 11.40 -0.54 7.43
CA THR A 98 11.70 -1.96 7.20
C THR A 98 12.70 -2.48 8.23
N GLY A 99 13.77 -1.72 8.51
CA GLY A 99 14.77 -2.06 9.51
C GLY A 99 14.18 -2.18 10.92
N LEU A 100 13.24 -1.30 11.27
CA LEU A 100 12.48 -1.42 12.52
C LEU A 100 11.65 -2.71 12.55
N GLY A 101 10.92 -3.03 11.48
CA GLY A 101 10.18 -4.29 11.38
C GLY A 101 11.06 -5.52 11.53
N ALA A 102 12.21 -5.53 10.85
CA ALA A 102 13.18 -6.62 10.92
C ALA A 102 13.76 -6.77 12.34
N PHE A 103 14.07 -5.65 12.99
CA PHE A 103 14.50 -5.66 14.39
C PHE A 103 13.43 -6.26 15.32
N LEU A 104 12.16 -5.88 15.16
CA LEU A 104 11.06 -6.43 15.96
C LEU A 104 10.86 -7.94 15.72
N LEU A 105 11.00 -8.40 14.47
CA LEU A 105 10.96 -9.84 14.17
C LEU A 105 12.12 -10.59 14.81
N MET A 106 13.34 -10.04 14.78
CA MET A 106 14.53 -10.66 15.39
C MET A 106 14.46 -10.70 16.91
N ASP A 107 13.82 -9.69 17.52
CA ASP A 107 13.58 -9.64 18.97
C ASP A 107 12.58 -10.71 19.43
N GLY A 108 11.67 -11.15 18.54
CA GLY A 108 10.87 -12.36 18.73
C GLY A 108 9.72 -12.24 19.73
N ARG A 109 9.37 -11.03 20.17
CA ARG A 109 8.21 -10.78 21.04
C ARG A 109 6.89 -11.00 20.29
N ALA A 110 6.04 -11.88 20.84
CA ALA A 110 4.71 -12.16 20.31
C ALA A 110 3.87 -10.88 20.15
N SER A 111 3.84 -10.00 21.16
CA SER A 111 3.08 -8.75 21.15
C SER A 111 3.48 -7.73 20.09
N THR A 112 4.59 -7.94 19.39
CA THR A 112 5.02 -7.09 18.27
C THR A 112 4.96 -7.81 16.93
N LEU A 113 4.58 -9.09 16.91
CA LEU A 113 4.64 -9.94 15.72
C LEU A 113 3.83 -9.34 14.57
N TYR A 114 2.58 -8.93 14.83
CA TYR A 114 1.73 -8.44 13.76
C TYR A 114 2.26 -7.13 13.15
N LEU A 115 2.64 -6.17 14.00
CA LEU A 115 3.28 -4.93 13.57
C LEU A 115 4.54 -5.23 12.77
N ALA A 116 5.41 -6.09 13.27
CA ALA A 116 6.68 -6.44 12.64
C ALA A 116 6.46 -7.02 11.23
N LEU A 117 5.48 -7.92 11.07
CA LEU A 117 5.10 -8.52 9.79
C LEU A 117 4.56 -7.49 8.78
N ILE A 118 3.81 -6.48 9.22
CA ILE A 118 3.39 -5.37 8.36
C ILE A 118 4.61 -4.56 7.92
N LEU A 119 5.51 -4.22 8.85
CA LEU A 119 6.66 -3.34 8.60
C LEU A 119 7.73 -3.97 7.70
N VAL A 120 7.87 -5.30 7.68
CA VAL A 120 8.79 -5.98 6.75
C VAL A 120 8.15 -6.36 5.42
N TRP A 121 6.84 -6.23 5.29
CA TRP A 121 6.11 -6.64 4.08
C TRP A 121 5.88 -5.46 3.13
N ALA A 122 5.19 -4.41 3.57
CA ALA A 122 4.84 -3.29 2.69
C ALA A 122 5.96 -2.24 2.49
N PRO A 123 6.62 -1.73 3.55
CA PRO A 123 7.66 -0.72 3.43
C PRO A 123 8.83 -1.04 2.47
N PRO A 124 9.34 -2.28 2.34
CA PRO A 124 10.39 -2.56 1.36
C PRO A 124 9.96 -2.25 -0.08
N ILE A 125 8.70 -2.54 -0.42
CA ILE A 125 8.15 -2.26 -1.75
C ILE A 125 8.01 -0.75 -1.95
N LEU A 126 7.55 -0.02 -0.93
CA LEU A 126 7.51 1.45 -0.94
C LEU A 126 8.91 2.04 -1.12
N ALA A 127 9.93 1.52 -0.43
CA ALA A 127 11.32 1.95 -0.63
C ALA A 127 11.76 1.75 -2.10
N GLY A 128 11.42 0.61 -2.69
CA GLY A 128 11.67 0.33 -4.11
C GLY A 128 10.96 1.30 -5.06
N MET A 129 9.69 1.65 -4.79
CA MET A 129 8.93 2.63 -5.57
C MET A 129 9.58 4.03 -5.54
N TRP A 130 10.09 4.46 -4.38
CA TRP A 130 10.79 5.72 -4.23
C TRP A 130 12.18 5.72 -4.88
N LEU A 131 12.90 4.58 -4.87
CA LEU A 131 14.13 4.43 -5.65
C LEU A 131 13.86 4.45 -7.16
N TYR A 132 12.74 3.86 -7.59
CA TYR A 132 12.37 3.79 -9.01
C TYR A 132 12.08 5.16 -9.61
N ASP A 133 11.16 5.93 -9.01
CA ASP A 133 10.85 7.29 -9.46
C ASP A 133 10.17 8.12 -8.34
N GLY A 134 10.90 8.32 -7.24
CA GLY A 134 10.44 9.16 -6.13
C GLY A 134 10.33 10.64 -6.48
N GLU A 135 10.98 11.11 -7.54
CA GLU A 135 10.83 12.48 -8.04
C GLU A 135 9.42 12.73 -8.55
N THR A 136 8.87 11.79 -9.34
CA THR A 136 7.48 11.84 -9.80
C THR A 136 6.51 11.76 -8.63
N LEU A 137 6.73 10.84 -7.68
CA LEU A 137 5.87 10.75 -6.48
C LEU A 137 5.87 12.03 -5.65
N TRP A 138 7.03 12.69 -5.52
CA TRP A 138 7.17 13.97 -4.84
C TRP A 138 6.48 15.12 -5.59
N ALA A 139 6.55 15.12 -6.92
CA ALA A 139 5.84 16.09 -7.75
C ALA A 139 4.32 15.97 -7.57
N PHE A 140 3.81 14.74 -7.42
CA PHE A 140 2.39 14.45 -7.14
C PHE A 140 2.05 14.30 -5.65
N ARG A 141 2.88 14.78 -4.72
CA ARG A 141 2.70 14.60 -3.26
C ARG A 141 1.32 14.97 -2.72
N ASP A 142 0.68 16.00 -3.27
CA ASP A 142 -0.66 16.41 -2.82
C ASP A 142 -1.72 15.38 -3.26
N SER A 143 -1.56 14.82 -4.46
CA SER A 143 -2.38 13.70 -4.92
C SER A 143 -2.13 12.48 -4.04
N VAL A 144 -0.86 12.11 -3.81
CA VAL A 144 -0.48 10.99 -2.93
C VAL A 144 -1.11 11.16 -1.55
N LEU A 145 -0.99 12.34 -0.94
CA LEU A 145 -1.53 12.63 0.38
C LEU A 145 -3.06 12.46 0.41
N VAL A 146 -3.79 13.15 -0.47
CA VAL A 146 -5.26 13.17 -0.45
C VAL A 146 -5.84 11.81 -0.80
N THR A 147 -5.33 11.17 -1.85
CA THR A 147 -5.87 9.90 -2.35
C THR A 147 -5.41 8.70 -1.55
N THR A 148 -4.43 8.86 -0.65
CA THR A 148 -4.12 7.86 0.38
C THR A 148 -4.95 8.13 1.64
N ALA A 149 -4.96 9.37 2.14
CA ALA A 149 -5.55 9.69 3.44
C ALA A 149 -7.07 9.45 3.49
N LEU A 150 -7.79 9.82 2.43
CA LEU A 150 -9.25 9.68 2.41
C LEU A 150 -9.71 8.21 2.37
N PRO A 151 -9.22 7.35 1.45
CA PRO A 151 -9.52 5.92 1.50
C PRO A 151 -9.04 5.25 2.79
N THR A 152 -7.88 5.66 3.33
CA THR A 152 -7.38 5.14 4.61
C THR A 152 -8.33 5.45 5.75
N ALA A 153 -8.76 6.71 5.89
CA ALA A 153 -9.71 7.10 6.93
C ALA A 153 -11.06 6.39 6.77
N TYR A 154 -11.55 6.21 5.53
CA TYR A 154 -12.76 5.45 5.26
C TYR A 154 -12.62 3.99 5.72
N LEU A 155 -11.53 3.32 5.37
CA LEU A 155 -11.28 1.93 5.74
C LEU A 155 -11.05 1.77 7.24
N TRP A 156 -10.41 2.73 7.90
CA TRP A 156 -10.29 2.72 9.36
C TRP A 156 -11.66 2.72 10.05
N VAL A 157 -12.59 3.55 9.57
CA VAL A 157 -13.95 3.59 10.12
C VAL A 157 -14.69 2.29 9.83
N ALA A 158 -14.61 1.79 8.59
CA ALA A 158 -15.25 0.54 8.20
C ALA A 158 -14.75 -0.64 9.05
N ASP A 159 -13.44 -0.69 9.28
CA ASP A 159 -12.82 -1.78 10.01
C ASP A 159 -13.06 -1.71 11.52
N ALA A 160 -13.01 -0.50 12.10
CA ALA A 160 -13.40 -0.29 13.49
C ALA A 160 -14.84 -0.76 13.75
N VAL A 161 -15.76 -0.50 12.81
CA VAL A 161 -17.14 -1.00 12.86
C VAL A 161 -17.18 -2.53 12.77
N ALA A 162 -16.39 -3.14 11.88
CA ALA A 162 -16.34 -4.59 11.71
C ALA A 162 -15.83 -5.32 12.97
N ILE A 163 -14.75 -4.82 13.57
CA ILE A 163 -14.17 -5.34 14.82
C ILE A 163 -15.16 -5.15 15.98
N HIS A 164 -15.75 -3.97 16.12
CA HIS A 164 -16.74 -3.70 17.17
C HIS A 164 -17.98 -4.61 17.04
N SER A 165 -18.38 -4.91 15.81
CA SER A 165 -19.50 -5.81 15.48
C SER A 165 -19.13 -7.30 15.60
N ARG A 166 -17.88 -7.62 15.96
CA ARG A 166 -17.37 -9.00 16.10
C ARG A 166 -17.51 -9.80 14.80
N ILE A 167 -17.41 -9.13 13.65
CA ILE A 167 -17.32 -9.79 12.34
C ILE A 167 -16.01 -10.59 12.28
N TRP A 168 -14.93 -9.94 12.71
CA TRP A 168 -13.63 -10.53 12.88
C TRP A 168 -12.95 -9.99 14.14
N THR A 169 -11.87 -10.62 14.56
CA THR A 169 -11.17 -10.34 15.82
C THR A 169 -9.67 -10.45 15.61
N ILE A 170 -8.93 -9.53 16.22
CA ILE A 170 -7.48 -9.51 16.21
C ILE A 170 -6.97 -10.04 17.56
N SER A 171 -5.91 -10.82 17.52
CA SER A 171 -5.30 -11.41 18.70
C SER A 171 -4.71 -10.33 19.62
N PRO A 172 -5.11 -10.28 20.90
CA PRO A 172 -4.44 -9.42 21.88
C PRO A 172 -3.02 -9.91 22.22
N GLU A 173 -2.67 -11.16 21.88
CA GLU A 173 -1.33 -11.73 22.12
C GLU A 173 -0.32 -11.22 21.08
N TYR A 174 -0.76 -11.03 19.84
CA TYR A 174 0.12 -10.67 18.72
C TYR A 174 0.14 -9.17 18.37
N THR A 175 -0.57 -8.36 19.16
CA THR A 175 -0.69 -6.90 18.97
C THR A 175 -0.05 -6.09 20.09
N VAL A 176 0.39 -4.88 19.75
CA VAL A 176 1.05 -3.94 20.66
C VAL A 176 0.07 -3.41 21.72
N GLY A 177 -1.23 -3.46 21.45
CA GLY A 177 -2.29 -2.94 22.33
C GLY A 177 -2.49 -1.43 22.24
N ALA A 178 -1.80 -0.75 21.32
CA ALA A 178 -2.07 0.65 20.98
C ALA A 178 -3.24 0.75 19.99
N SER A 179 -4.03 1.82 20.11
CA SER A 179 -5.13 2.09 19.17
C SER A 179 -5.14 3.54 18.68
N VAL A 180 -5.61 3.73 17.45
CA VAL A 180 -5.82 5.01 16.79
C VAL A 180 -7.31 5.13 16.49
N LEU A 181 -7.99 6.09 17.12
CA LEU A 181 -9.45 6.30 16.94
C LEU A 181 -10.31 5.04 17.21
N GLY A 182 -9.86 4.15 18.10
CA GLY A 182 -10.56 2.89 18.43
C GLY A 182 -10.20 1.70 17.53
N LEU A 183 -9.33 1.91 16.55
CA LEU A 183 -8.78 0.86 15.68
C LEU A 183 -7.38 0.44 16.17
N PRO A 184 -7.01 -0.85 16.21
CA PRO A 184 -5.65 -1.26 16.52
C PRO A 184 -4.61 -0.58 15.61
N LEU A 185 -3.45 -0.23 16.18
CA LEU A 185 -2.39 0.47 15.45
C LEU A 185 -1.94 -0.29 14.20
N GLU A 186 -1.88 -1.61 14.29
CA GLU A 186 -1.49 -2.51 13.20
C GLU A 186 -2.44 -2.38 12.02
N GLU A 187 -3.75 -2.44 12.24
CA GLU A 187 -4.77 -2.21 11.20
C GLU A 187 -4.66 -0.81 10.61
N ALA A 188 -4.47 0.19 11.47
CA ALA A 188 -4.33 1.56 11.02
C ALA A 188 -3.17 1.71 10.02
N LEU A 189 -2.02 1.10 10.34
CA LEU A 189 -0.83 1.07 9.49
C LEU A 189 -1.02 0.17 8.26
N PHE A 190 -1.71 -0.96 8.39
CA PHE A 190 -2.02 -1.87 7.28
C PHE A 190 -2.80 -1.13 6.19
N PHE A 191 -3.90 -0.45 6.53
CA PHE A 191 -4.68 0.33 5.56
C PHE A 191 -3.90 1.52 4.99
N LEU A 192 -3.06 2.17 5.81
CA LEU A 192 -2.20 3.26 5.33
C LEU A 192 -1.20 2.77 4.29
N PHE A 193 -0.45 1.70 4.58
CA PHE A 193 0.58 1.20 3.68
C PHE A 193 0.00 0.57 2.42
N THR A 194 -1.09 -0.19 2.52
CA THR A 194 -1.77 -0.75 1.34
C THR A 194 -2.31 0.35 0.43
N ASN A 195 -2.91 1.43 0.97
CA ASN A 195 -3.32 2.57 0.15
C ASN A 195 -2.12 3.33 -0.45
N LEU A 196 -1.01 3.48 0.28
CA LEU A 196 0.22 4.05 -0.28
C LEU A 196 0.73 3.21 -1.46
N LEU A 197 0.76 1.88 -1.33
CA LEU A 197 1.18 0.96 -2.39
C LEU A 197 0.29 1.10 -3.63
N VAL A 198 -1.03 1.15 -3.46
CA VAL A 198 -1.99 1.30 -4.56
C VAL A 198 -1.79 2.65 -5.25
N VAL A 199 -1.82 3.76 -4.50
CA VAL A 199 -1.75 5.11 -5.05
C VAL A 199 -0.43 5.34 -5.77
N GLN A 200 0.69 5.00 -5.13
CA GLN A 200 2.01 5.18 -5.72
C GLN A 200 2.22 4.25 -6.92
N GLY A 201 1.79 2.98 -6.82
CA GLY A 201 1.85 2.03 -7.93
C GLY A 201 1.11 2.52 -9.17
N ILE A 202 -0.11 3.03 -9.01
CA ILE A 202 -0.88 3.60 -10.13
C ILE A 202 -0.20 4.85 -10.69
N LEU A 203 0.23 5.79 -9.84
CA LEU A 203 0.91 7.00 -10.31
C LEU A 203 2.20 6.69 -11.08
N LEU A 204 2.96 5.69 -10.64
CA LEU A 204 4.17 5.25 -11.35
C LEU A 204 3.85 4.54 -12.67
N LEU A 205 2.77 3.76 -12.76
CA LEU A 205 2.35 3.18 -14.04
C LEU A 205 1.90 4.23 -15.06
N LEU A 206 1.25 5.31 -14.59
CA LEU A 206 0.76 6.39 -15.44
C LEU A 206 1.85 7.39 -15.82
N TYR A 207 2.61 7.87 -14.84
CA TYR A 207 3.52 9.02 -14.97
C TYR A 207 4.99 8.69 -14.76
N GLY A 208 5.30 7.45 -14.35
CA GLY A 208 6.68 7.01 -14.12
C GLY A 208 7.53 7.23 -15.37
N SER A 209 8.63 7.94 -15.19
CA SER A 209 9.57 8.25 -16.26
C SER A 209 10.74 7.27 -16.22
N HIS A 210 11.02 6.58 -17.32
CA HIS A 210 12.20 5.70 -17.44
C HIS A 210 13.55 6.46 -17.38
N ARG A 211 13.53 7.78 -17.17
CA ARG A 211 14.72 8.65 -17.17
C ARG A 211 15.69 8.33 -16.04
N ALA A 212 15.24 7.72 -14.95
CA ALA A 212 16.14 7.27 -13.87
C ALA A 212 17.11 6.15 -14.32
N VAL A 213 16.82 5.41 -15.40
CA VAL A 213 17.63 4.25 -15.85
C VAL A 213 18.41 4.52 -17.15
N THR A 214 18.00 5.51 -17.95
CA THR A 214 18.76 5.95 -19.13
C THR A 214 19.28 7.37 -18.93
N PRO A 215 20.60 7.57 -18.72
CA PRO A 215 21.19 8.90 -18.77
C PRO A 215 20.88 9.52 -20.13
N ASP A 216 20.55 10.81 -20.16
CA ASP A 216 20.39 11.58 -21.39
C ASP A 216 21.61 11.35 -22.29
N GLN A 217 21.45 10.54 -23.34
CA GLN A 217 22.34 10.62 -24.48
C GLN A 217 22.02 11.94 -25.17
N ALA A 218 22.83 12.96 -24.87
CA ALA A 218 22.85 14.21 -25.61
C ALA A 218 22.92 13.86 -27.10
N THR A 219 21.81 14.06 -27.80
CA THR A 219 21.77 13.96 -29.25
C THR A 219 22.67 15.07 -29.77
N ARG A 220 23.92 14.73 -30.06
CA ARG A 220 24.85 15.63 -30.76
C ARG A 220 24.28 15.81 -32.16
N LEU A 221 23.57 16.92 -32.38
CA LEU A 221 23.40 17.44 -33.71
C LEU A 221 24.77 17.91 -34.18
N SER A 222 25.45 17.05 -34.95
CA SER A 222 26.59 17.44 -35.77
C SER A 222 26.10 18.48 -36.77
N ALA A 223 26.45 19.75 -36.52
CA ALA A 223 26.34 20.79 -37.52
C ALA A 223 27.31 20.47 -38.66
N THR A 224 26.75 20.46 -39.87
CA THR A 224 27.51 20.47 -41.13
C THR A 224 27.87 21.90 -41.49
#